data_AF-A0A2G9YQ12-F1
#
_entry.id   AF-A0A2G9YQ12-F1
#
_cell.length_a   1.000
_cell.length_b   1.000
_cell.length_c   1.000
_cell.angle_alpha   90.00
_cell.angle_beta   90.00
_cell.angle_gamma   90.00
#
_symmetry.space_group_name_H-M   'P 1'
#
loop_
_entity.id
_entity.type
_entity.pdbx_description
1 polymer ?
#
loop_
_entity_poly.entity_id
_entity_poly.type
_entity_poly.pdbx_seq_one_letter_code
_entity_poly.pdbx_strand_id
1 'polypeptide(L)'
;IVRTESRGRSPFFSKDEVGPALGKPIIPINKDINPPKSFYIKILTLPTILSYYLIMVKGKRGWPKRRILNQSVVRKFLDSLGFETERIIQPWRHLCAFGKYQGKNAIFKLSSTLVVSPKTKNEYAWNQAVNFVPASKRRSFSVPKNFTCGNFGKLFYFIAERFPGQPLVGPHSTDMRNVIGRIGQIAQAAYEIENLPIRADCIFAKSSQNKNRKVSVGQKLLTISKEWATQIPMNLDDFFQILEKSQKNLRTSVGHGDFTACQLYDINGKIGVIDGEHASVKQPLYYDIAHFYNRLRNNHKAQVLARQFLQTFKSILPAADRRMFWEELKPVLIQRYIGNLWEQIGNSQNLNELKPLGEEILQDKIV
;
A
#
# COMPACT_ATOMS: atom_id res chain seq x y z
N ILE A 1 -30.52 -7.86 -43.63
CA ILE A 1 -31.92 -7.78 -44.09
C ILE A 1 -32.77 -7.46 -42.87
N VAL A 2 -33.34 -6.23 -42.85
CA VAL A 2 -34.49 -5.67 -42.08
C VAL A 2 -34.57 -6.00 -40.57
N ARG A 3 -34.26 -5.11 -39.59
CA ARG A 3 -34.87 -3.84 -39.10
C ARG A 3 -36.13 -4.02 -38.22
N THR A 4 -36.05 -3.51 -36.98
CA THR A 4 -37.08 -2.84 -36.12
C THR A 4 -36.44 -2.68 -34.72
N GLU A 5 -36.05 -1.50 -34.20
CA GLU A 5 -36.74 -0.27 -33.77
C GLU A 5 -37.77 -0.40 -32.63
N SER A 6 -37.42 0.15 -31.45
CA SER A 6 -38.17 1.15 -30.63
C SER A 6 -37.48 1.26 -29.24
N ARG A 7 -36.89 2.38 -28.80
CA ARG A 7 -37.37 3.73 -28.40
C ARG A 7 -37.99 3.83 -27.00
N GLY A 8 -37.38 4.71 -26.19
CA GLY A 8 -38.03 5.58 -25.19
C GLY A 8 -38.01 5.03 -23.75
N ARG A 9 -37.88 5.81 -22.67
CA ARG A 9 -37.82 7.27 -22.45
C ARG A 9 -37.18 7.56 -21.07
N SER A 10 -36.53 8.72 -20.98
CA SER A 10 -36.29 9.52 -19.76
C SER A 10 -37.52 10.39 -19.46
N PRO A 11 -37.74 10.82 -18.20
CA PRO A 11 -37.87 12.26 -17.90
C PRO A 11 -37.14 12.65 -16.58
N PHE A 12 -36.35 13.73 -16.52
CA PHE A 12 -36.65 15.17 -16.38
C PHE A 12 -36.74 15.70 -14.93
N PHE A 13 -36.11 16.86 -14.76
CA PHE A 13 -35.95 17.73 -13.58
C PHE A 13 -37.27 18.30 -13.04
N SER A 14 -37.28 18.71 -11.78
CA SER A 14 -38.02 19.89 -11.32
C SER A 14 -37.17 20.76 -10.39
N LYS A 15 -37.41 22.06 -10.46
CA LYS A 15 -36.87 23.18 -9.69
C LYS A 15 -38.07 24.00 -9.18
N ASP A 16 -37.81 24.83 -8.17
CA ASP A 16 -38.63 25.89 -7.55
C ASP A 16 -39.59 25.35 -6.45
N GLU A 17 -39.74 25.91 -5.25
CA GLU A 17 -39.96 27.31 -4.84
C GLU A 17 -39.49 27.66 -3.39
N VAL A 18 -39.81 28.88 -2.95
CA VAL A 18 -39.20 29.80 -1.98
C VAL A 18 -39.92 29.90 -0.60
N GLY A 19 -39.16 29.81 0.50
CA GLY A 19 -39.22 30.65 1.75
C GLY A 19 -40.33 30.47 2.81
N PRO A 20 -40.31 31.19 3.97
CA PRO A 20 -39.19 31.65 4.82
C PRO A 20 -39.38 31.41 6.37
N ALA A 21 -38.31 31.68 7.13
CA ALA A 21 -38.23 32.26 8.50
C ALA A 21 -38.44 31.45 9.81
N LEU A 22 -37.68 31.91 10.84
CA LEU A 22 -37.75 31.68 12.31
C LEU A 22 -37.08 30.40 12.85
N GLY A 23 -36.22 30.39 13.88
CA GLY A 23 -35.74 31.43 14.80
C GLY A 23 -34.49 30.95 15.55
N LYS A 24 -33.67 31.89 16.01
CA LYS A 24 -32.48 31.65 16.86
C LYS A 24 -32.89 31.58 18.33
N PRO A 25 -32.31 30.69 19.15
CA PRO A 25 -32.29 30.87 20.59
C PRO A 25 -31.06 31.69 20.99
N ILE A 26 -31.35 32.74 21.75
CA ILE A 26 -30.41 33.61 22.45
C ILE A 26 -29.89 32.84 23.68
N ILE A 27 -28.56 32.77 23.84
CA ILE A 27 -27.92 32.29 25.09
C ILE A 27 -27.55 33.54 25.90
N PRO A 28 -28.00 33.68 27.16
CA PRO A 28 -27.61 34.80 28.00
C PRO A 28 -26.18 34.63 28.51
N ILE A 29 -25.40 35.71 28.34
CA ILE A 29 -24.10 35.91 28.95
C ILE A 29 -24.34 36.27 30.41
N ASN A 30 -23.94 35.42 31.35
CA ASN A 30 -23.90 35.76 32.77
C ASN A 30 -22.47 36.15 33.14
N LYS A 31 -22.30 37.41 33.57
CA LYS A 31 -21.07 37.95 34.15
C LYS A 31 -21.10 37.68 35.67
N ASP A 32 -19.91 37.69 36.26
CA ASP A 32 -19.63 37.78 37.70
C ASP A 32 -19.74 36.50 38.54
N ILE A 33 -18.61 35.77 38.67
CA ILE A 33 -18.25 35.12 39.95
C ILE A 33 -16.72 35.22 40.14
N ASN A 34 -16.30 35.97 41.17
CA ASN A 34 -14.93 36.07 41.68
C ASN A 34 -14.48 34.77 42.39
N PRO A 35 -13.17 34.46 42.41
CA PRO A 35 -12.65 33.20 42.93
C PRO A 35 -12.48 33.21 44.46
N PRO A 36 -12.70 32.07 45.16
CA PRO A 36 -12.25 31.94 46.53
C PRO A 36 -10.76 31.60 46.61
N LYS A 37 -10.14 32.23 47.61
CA LYS A 37 -8.73 32.20 47.99
C LYS A 37 -8.29 30.81 48.49
N SER A 38 -7.02 30.54 48.21
CA SER A 38 -6.05 29.79 49.05
C SER A 38 -6.46 28.42 49.58
N PHE A 39 -5.91 27.36 48.96
CA PHE A 39 -5.46 26.20 49.71
C PHE A 39 -3.98 25.96 49.43
N TYR A 40 -3.17 26.20 50.47
CA TYR A 40 -1.79 25.76 50.57
C TYR A 40 -1.76 24.23 50.58
N ILE A 41 -1.10 23.61 49.59
CA ILE A 41 -0.60 22.25 49.72
C ILE A 41 0.89 22.25 49.39
N LYS A 42 1.64 21.74 50.37
CA LYS A 42 3.09 21.56 50.47
C LYS A 42 3.79 21.26 49.14
N ILE A 43 4.80 22.07 48.85
CA ILE A 43 5.92 21.73 47.99
C ILE A 43 6.65 20.53 48.63
N LEU A 44 6.48 19.34 48.05
CA LEU A 44 7.40 18.22 48.23
C LEU A 44 8.32 18.21 47.01
N THR A 45 9.57 18.55 47.26
CA THR A 45 10.71 18.42 46.35
C THR A 45 10.91 16.95 45.99
N LEU A 46 10.78 16.60 44.71
CA LEU A 46 11.21 15.32 44.16
C LEU A 46 12.04 15.56 42.90
N PRO A 47 13.39 15.55 43.00
CA PRO A 47 14.27 15.59 41.85
C PRO A 47 14.49 14.16 41.32
N THR A 48 13.45 13.51 40.77
CA THR A 48 13.64 12.17 40.18
C THR A 48 12.56 11.72 39.17
N ILE A 49 11.88 12.62 38.44
CA ILE A 49 10.95 12.21 37.35
C ILE A 49 11.14 13.06 36.09
N LEU A 50 12.40 13.38 35.76
CA LEU A 50 12.74 14.12 34.53
C LEU A 50 13.91 13.50 33.74
N SER A 51 14.31 12.27 34.09
CA SER A 51 15.35 11.52 33.36
C SER A 51 14.81 10.32 32.56
N TYR A 52 13.49 10.06 32.59
CA TYR A 52 12.87 8.96 31.83
C TYR A 52 12.24 9.36 30.49
N TYR A 53 12.24 10.65 30.13
CA TYR A 53 11.65 11.13 28.88
C TYR A 53 12.65 11.51 27.77
N LEU A 54 13.94 11.22 27.97
CA LEU A 54 14.99 11.63 27.03
C LEU A 54 16.08 10.57 26.81
N ILE A 55 15.71 9.29 26.79
CA ILE A 55 16.46 8.32 25.99
C ILE A 55 15.91 8.41 24.56
N MET A 56 16.42 9.40 23.83
CA MET A 56 16.27 9.46 22.38
C MET A 56 16.98 8.25 21.77
N VAL A 57 16.24 7.17 21.56
CA VAL A 57 16.65 6.07 20.69
C VAL A 57 16.81 6.66 19.28
N LYS A 58 18.07 6.96 18.92
CA LYS A 58 18.52 7.26 17.55
C LYS A 58 18.21 6.04 16.67
N GLY A 59 16.97 5.94 16.23
CA GLY A 59 16.48 4.79 15.46
C GLY A 59 15.05 4.92 14.93
N LYS A 60 14.27 5.93 15.36
CA LYS A 60 12.92 6.12 14.81
C LYS A 60 13.00 6.48 13.33
N ARG A 61 12.73 5.51 12.43
CA ARG A 61 12.28 5.80 11.07
C ARG A 61 11.02 6.65 11.18
N GLY A 62 11.18 7.97 11.12
CA GLY A 62 10.04 8.87 10.95
C GLY A 62 9.26 8.48 9.70
N TRP A 63 7.95 8.67 9.73
CA TRP A 63 7.09 8.51 8.57
C TRP A 63 7.72 9.18 7.33
N PRO A 64 7.63 8.58 6.12
CA PRO A 64 8.24 9.15 4.93
C PRO A 64 7.85 10.62 4.77
N LYS A 65 8.85 11.52 4.77
CA LYS A 65 8.62 12.96 4.74
C LYS A 65 7.90 13.34 3.44
N ARG A 66 6.70 13.89 3.55
CA ARG A 66 5.95 14.54 2.47
C ARG A 66 6.33 16.02 2.41
N ARG A 67 6.50 16.55 1.20
CA ARG A 67 6.55 17.99 0.95
C ARG A 67 5.41 18.37 0.01
N ILE A 68 4.61 19.37 0.37
CA ILE A 68 3.57 19.88 -0.54
C ILE A 68 4.27 20.68 -1.64
N LEU A 69 4.04 20.30 -2.90
CA LEU A 69 4.61 20.98 -4.06
C LEU A 69 3.67 22.08 -4.55
N ASN A 70 4.22 23.17 -5.10
CA ASN A 70 3.42 24.22 -5.70
C ASN A 70 2.83 23.72 -7.03
N GLN A 71 1.51 23.48 -7.04
CA GLN A 71 0.82 22.90 -8.19
C GLN A 71 0.78 23.83 -9.41
N SER A 72 0.81 25.17 -9.24
CA SER A 72 0.84 26.08 -10.39
C SER A 72 2.18 26.05 -11.11
N VAL A 73 3.28 25.95 -10.36
CA VAL A 73 4.63 25.78 -10.91
C VAL A 73 4.75 24.43 -11.61
N VAL A 74 4.23 23.36 -11.00
CA VAL A 74 4.24 22.04 -11.63
C VAL A 74 3.36 22.00 -12.89
N ARG A 75 2.22 22.70 -12.92
CA ARG A 75 1.40 22.82 -14.13
C ARG A 75 2.17 23.47 -15.29
N LYS A 76 2.84 24.60 -15.05
CA LYS A 76 3.69 25.24 -16.07
C LYS A 76 4.79 24.31 -16.59
N PHE A 77 5.36 23.50 -15.70
CA PHE A 77 6.33 22.48 -16.09
C PHE A 77 5.71 21.38 -16.94
N LEU A 78 4.51 20.88 -16.59
CA LEU A 78 3.77 19.90 -17.39
C LEU A 78 3.46 20.44 -18.80
N ASP A 79 3.04 21.71 -18.90
CA ASP A 79 2.77 22.37 -20.17
C ASP A 79 4.05 22.40 -21.04
N SER A 80 5.21 22.69 -20.44
CA SER A 80 6.50 22.67 -21.14
C SER A 80 6.94 21.28 -21.64
N LEU A 81 6.40 20.21 -21.06
CA LEU A 81 6.62 18.85 -21.52
C LEU A 81 5.63 18.44 -22.62
N GLY A 82 4.62 19.26 -22.95
CA GLY A 82 3.52 18.88 -23.82
C GLY A 82 2.54 17.91 -23.15
N PHE A 83 2.39 17.97 -21.82
CA PHE A 83 1.41 17.19 -21.07
C PHE A 83 0.11 18.00 -20.90
N GLU A 84 -0.96 17.55 -21.55
CA GLU A 84 -2.30 18.15 -21.47
C GLU A 84 -2.95 17.78 -20.13
N THR A 85 -2.89 18.69 -19.15
CA THR A 85 -3.29 18.39 -17.77
C THR A 85 -4.81 18.51 -17.54
N GLU A 86 -5.48 17.40 -17.25
CA GLU A 86 -6.88 17.37 -16.78
C GLU A 86 -6.97 17.73 -15.28
N ARG A 87 -6.15 17.07 -14.45
CA ARG A 87 -6.23 17.19 -12.98
C ARG A 87 -4.87 16.97 -12.33
N ILE A 88 -4.56 17.76 -11.30
CA ILE A 88 -3.40 17.56 -10.42
C ILE A 88 -3.90 17.26 -9.01
N ILE A 89 -3.34 16.23 -8.37
CA ILE A 89 -3.57 15.91 -6.96
C ILE A 89 -2.26 15.52 -6.29
N GLN A 90 -2.21 15.66 -4.97
CA GLN A 90 -1.08 15.17 -4.17
C GLN A 90 -1.61 14.42 -2.95
N PRO A 91 -2.03 13.15 -3.10
CA PRO A 91 -2.65 12.41 -2.00
C PRO A 91 -1.68 12.18 -0.84
N TRP A 92 -0.40 11.95 -1.15
CA TRP A 92 0.63 11.71 -0.14
C TRP A 92 2.02 12.15 -0.59
N ARG A 93 2.93 11.19 -0.81
CA ARG A 93 4.35 11.43 -1.09
C ARG A 93 4.68 11.72 -2.56
N HIS A 94 3.69 11.60 -3.43
CA HIS A 94 3.78 11.96 -4.84
C HIS A 94 2.72 12.98 -5.19
N LEU A 95 3.10 13.92 -6.05
CA LEU A 95 2.16 14.70 -6.84
C LEU A 95 1.88 13.91 -8.12
N CYS A 96 0.61 13.68 -8.40
CA CYS A 96 0.14 13.00 -9.60
C CYS A 96 -0.64 13.98 -10.47
N ALA A 97 -0.34 14.03 -11.76
CA ALA A 97 -1.18 14.70 -12.74
C ALA A 97 -1.75 13.67 -13.72
N PHE A 98 -3.04 13.81 -14.02
CA PHE A 98 -3.78 12.99 -14.95
C PHE A 98 -4.08 13.83 -16.18
N GLY A 99 -3.99 13.23 -17.37
CA GLY A 99 -4.19 13.95 -18.62
C GLY A 99 -3.77 13.14 -19.83
N LYS A 100 -3.31 13.84 -20.86
CA LYS A 100 -2.75 13.24 -22.07
C LYS A 100 -1.29 13.65 -22.29
N TYR A 101 -0.52 12.73 -22.84
CA TYR A 101 0.85 12.98 -23.32
C TYR A 101 0.98 12.35 -24.71
N GLN A 102 1.34 13.17 -25.70
CA GLN A 102 1.41 12.73 -27.11
C GLN A 102 0.11 12.04 -27.57
N GLY A 103 -1.04 12.63 -27.21
CA GLY A 103 -2.37 12.12 -27.55
C GLY A 103 -2.83 10.87 -26.78
N LYS A 104 -2.01 10.29 -25.89
CA LYS A 104 -2.33 9.08 -25.12
C LYS A 104 -2.71 9.41 -23.68
N ASN A 105 -3.70 8.70 -23.13
CA ASN A 105 -4.07 8.82 -21.72
C ASN A 105 -2.88 8.47 -20.82
N ALA A 106 -2.49 9.42 -19.96
CA ALA A 106 -1.25 9.38 -19.22
C ALA A 106 -1.43 9.81 -17.77
N ILE A 107 -0.52 9.31 -16.94
CA ILE A 107 -0.27 9.79 -15.58
C ILE A 107 1.16 10.29 -15.49
N PHE A 108 1.33 11.50 -14.97
CA PHE A 108 2.60 12.02 -14.51
C PHE A 108 2.69 11.79 -13.01
N LYS A 109 3.78 11.17 -12.53
CA LYS A 109 4.05 10.93 -11.11
C LYS A 109 5.37 11.59 -10.73
N LEU A 110 5.32 12.55 -9.81
CA LEU A 110 6.47 13.31 -9.32
C LEU A 110 6.68 13.06 -7.83
N SER A 111 7.91 12.66 -7.49
CA SER A 111 8.34 12.56 -6.09
C SER A 111 8.28 13.91 -5.39
N SER A 112 7.80 13.94 -4.14
CA SER A 112 7.77 15.20 -3.36
C SER A 112 9.09 15.54 -2.66
N THR A 113 9.97 14.55 -2.47
CA THR A 113 11.25 14.72 -1.77
C THR A 113 12.35 13.85 -2.38
N LEU A 114 13.62 14.21 -2.13
CA LEU A 114 14.79 13.44 -2.56
C LEU A 114 14.83 12.02 -1.99
N VAL A 115 14.20 11.80 -0.83
CA VAL A 115 14.09 10.46 -0.20
C VAL A 115 13.08 9.58 -0.96
N VAL A 116 12.08 10.19 -1.60
CA VAL A 116 11.03 9.51 -2.37
C VAL A 116 11.45 9.32 -3.83
N SER A 117 12.34 10.16 -4.38
CA SER A 117 12.86 10.03 -5.75
C SER A 117 13.37 8.62 -6.09
N PRO A 118 14.19 7.94 -5.25
CA PRO A 118 14.67 6.59 -5.56
C PRO A 118 13.55 5.54 -5.64
N LYS A 119 12.49 5.68 -4.81
CA LYS A 119 11.34 4.78 -4.85
C LYS A 119 10.51 4.98 -6.12
N THR A 120 10.33 6.23 -6.52
CA THR A 120 9.65 6.61 -7.77
C THR A 120 10.44 6.12 -8.99
N LYS A 121 11.77 6.19 -8.94
CA LYS A 121 12.66 5.61 -9.96
C LYS A 121 12.59 4.08 -9.99
N ASN A 122 12.40 3.45 -8.83
CA ASN A 122 12.21 2.01 -8.74
C ASN A 122 10.93 1.55 -9.44
N GLU A 123 9.81 2.27 -9.25
CA GLU A 123 8.56 2.00 -9.96
C GLU A 123 8.71 2.14 -11.48
N TYR A 124 9.36 3.21 -11.95
CA TYR A 124 9.68 3.36 -13.37
C TYR A 124 10.49 2.16 -13.88
N ALA A 125 11.53 1.74 -13.14
CA ALA A 125 12.38 0.61 -13.52
C ALA A 125 11.62 -0.73 -13.50
N TRP A 126 10.74 -0.95 -12.52
CA TRP A 126 9.83 -2.08 -12.44
C TRP A 126 8.93 -2.16 -13.68
N ASN A 127 8.25 -1.06 -14.00
CA ASN A 127 7.36 -0.98 -15.17
C ASN A 127 8.10 -1.33 -16.47
N GLN A 128 9.33 -0.82 -16.65
CA GLN A 128 10.17 -1.18 -17.79
C GLN A 128 10.47 -2.68 -17.79
N ALA A 129 11.01 -3.20 -16.69
CA ALA A 129 11.48 -4.58 -16.59
C ALA A 129 10.35 -5.60 -16.84
N VAL A 130 9.15 -5.35 -16.29
CA VAL A 130 7.97 -6.19 -16.53
C VAL A 130 7.49 -6.10 -17.98
N ASN A 131 7.46 -4.91 -18.57
CA ASN A 131 7.02 -4.76 -19.96
C ASN A 131 7.97 -5.43 -20.96
N PHE A 132 9.27 -5.55 -20.63
CA PHE A 132 10.24 -6.34 -21.41
C PHE A 132 10.03 -7.85 -21.32
N VAL A 133 9.34 -8.36 -20.29
CA VAL A 133 9.01 -9.78 -20.21
C VAL A 133 7.97 -10.12 -21.30
N PRO A 134 8.13 -11.24 -22.04
CA PRO A 134 7.16 -11.66 -23.05
C PRO A 134 5.75 -11.81 -22.48
N ALA A 135 4.74 -11.37 -23.24
CA ALA A 135 3.33 -11.41 -22.81
C ALA A 135 2.85 -12.83 -22.41
N SER A 136 3.45 -13.87 -22.99
CA SER A 136 3.16 -15.28 -22.68
C SER A 136 3.52 -15.69 -21.24
N LYS A 137 4.37 -14.92 -20.55
CA LYS A 137 4.79 -15.10 -19.15
C LYS A 137 4.06 -14.17 -18.16
N ARG A 138 3.21 -13.28 -18.67
CA ARG A 138 2.40 -12.31 -17.90
C ARG A 138 0.98 -12.24 -18.48
N ARG A 139 0.32 -13.41 -18.53
CA ARG A 139 -0.98 -13.56 -19.17
C ARG A 139 -2.09 -12.94 -18.34
N SER A 140 -1.94 -12.97 -17.02
CA SER A 140 -2.98 -12.60 -16.06
C SER A 140 -2.85 -11.18 -15.56
N PHE A 141 -1.74 -10.49 -15.84
CA PHE A 141 -1.53 -9.13 -15.38
C PHE A 141 -0.80 -8.22 -16.39
N SER A 142 -0.89 -6.92 -16.14
CA SER A 142 -0.16 -5.86 -16.85
C SER A 142 0.30 -4.78 -15.87
N VAL A 143 1.29 -3.99 -16.28
CA VAL A 143 1.72 -2.78 -15.56
C VAL A 143 1.77 -1.61 -16.55
N PRO A 144 1.67 -0.35 -16.09
CA PRO A 144 1.74 0.81 -16.97
C PRO A 144 2.96 0.80 -17.88
N LYS A 145 2.78 1.11 -19.17
CA LYS A 145 3.91 1.41 -20.06
C LYS A 145 4.43 2.80 -19.76
N ASN A 146 5.73 2.93 -19.52
CA ASN A 146 6.32 4.25 -19.36
C ASN A 146 6.48 4.95 -20.72
N PHE A 147 6.20 6.24 -20.78
CA PHE A 147 6.42 7.09 -21.95
C PHE A 147 7.72 7.87 -21.85
N THR A 148 8.00 8.47 -20.70
CA THR A 148 9.25 9.22 -20.47
C THR A 148 9.54 9.39 -18.96
N CYS A 149 10.74 9.83 -18.61
CA CYS A 149 11.12 10.21 -17.26
C CYS A 149 12.13 11.35 -17.27
N GLY A 150 12.27 12.05 -16.15
CA GLY A 150 13.23 13.13 -16.01
C GLY A 150 13.31 13.65 -14.58
N ASN A 151 13.77 14.88 -14.42
CA ASN A 151 13.80 15.56 -13.13
C ASN A 151 13.09 16.92 -13.18
N PHE A 152 12.33 17.23 -12.14
CA PHE A 152 11.85 18.57 -11.81
C PHE A 152 12.77 19.13 -10.72
N GLY A 153 13.74 19.94 -11.13
CA GLY A 153 14.90 20.26 -10.29
C GLY A 153 15.68 18.98 -9.94
N LYS A 154 15.71 18.61 -8.66
CA LYS A 154 16.35 17.37 -8.17
C LYS A 154 15.35 16.22 -7.90
N LEU A 155 14.05 16.45 -8.14
CA LEU A 155 12.99 15.48 -7.86
C LEU A 155 12.71 14.65 -9.10
N PHE A 156 12.73 13.32 -8.97
CA PHE A 156 12.48 12.43 -10.10
C PHE A 156 10.99 12.39 -10.44
N TYR A 157 10.67 12.39 -11.74
CA TYR A 157 9.34 12.12 -12.26
C TYR A 157 9.37 11.08 -13.38
N PHE A 158 8.22 10.46 -13.64
CA PHE A 158 7.96 9.76 -14.88
C PHE A 158 6.54 10.01 -15.38
N ILE A 159 6.35 9.82 -16.69
CA ILE A 159 5.06 9.82 -17.37
C ILE A 159 4.83 8.39 -17.87
N ALA A 160 3.68 7.81 -17.56
CA ALA A 160 3.30 6.47 -17.98
C ALA A 160 1.84 6.41 -18.44
N GLU A 161 1.48 5.30 -19.04
CA GLU A 161 0.11 4.91 -19.36
C GLU A 161 -0.80 5.03 -18.13
N ARG A 162 -1.96 5.66 -18.32
CA ARG A 162 -3.01 5.67 -17.30
C ARG A 162 -3.95 4.50 -17.55
N PHE A 163 -4.09 3.63 -16.57
CA PHE A 163 -5.17 2.64 -16.57
C PHE A 163 -6.53 3.34 -16.42
N PRO A 164 -7.51 3.05 -17.30
CA PRO A 164 -8.84 3.60 -17.18
C PRO A 164 -9.60 3.02 -15.98
N GLY A 165 -10.65 3.71 -15.55
CA GLY A 165 -11.53 3.24 -14.47
C GLY A 165 -11.00 3.51 -13.07
N GLN A 166 -11.53 2.74 -12.11
CA GLN A 166 -11.19 2.79 -10.69
C GLN A 166 -10.46 1.49 -10.30
N PRO A 167 -9.71 1.50 -9.17
CA PRO A 167 -9.23 0.26 -8.59
C PRO A 167 -10.36 -0.74 -8.34
N LEU A 168 -10.04 -2.03 -8.27
CA LEU A 168 -11.00 -3.10 -7.97
C LEU A 168 -11.73 -2.83 -6.65
N VAL A 169 -11.06 -2.21 -5.67
CA VAL A 169 -11.67 -1.75 -4.43
C VAL A 169 -11.02 -0.45 -3.97
N GLY A 170 -11.83 0.47 -3.43
CA GLY A 170 -11.32 1.70 -2.82
C GLY A 170 -10.63 1.45 -1.47
N PRO A 171 -9.81 2.40 -0.98
CA PRO A 171 -9.19 2.29 0.35
C PRO A 171 -10.24 2.06 1.44
N HIS A 172 -10.03 1.03 2.27
CA HIS A 172 -10.92 0.66 3.39
C HIS A 172 -12.37 0.33 3.02
N SER A 173 -12.71 0.18 1.73
CA SER A 173 -14.05 -0.23 1.31
C SER A 173 -14.31 -1.69 1.70
N THR A 174 -15.51 -1.97 2.20
CA THR A 174 -15.99 -3.34 2.47
C THR A 174 -16.74 -3.95 1.28
N ASP A 175 -17.02 -3.17 0.22
CA ASP A 175 -17.58 -3.71 -1.03
C ASP A 175 -16.47 -4.41 -1.82
N MET A 176 -16.55 -5.74 -1.86
CA MET A 176 -15.54 -6.62 -2.47
C MET A 176 -16.02 -7.27 -3.77
N ARG A 177 -17.16 -6.88 -4.33
CA ARG A 177 -17.78 -7.57 -5.48
C ARG A 177 -16.82 -7.74 -6.67
N ASN A 178 -16.09 -6.68 -7.02
CA ASN A 178 -15.12 -6.71 -8.12
C ASN A 178 -13.92 -7.62 -7.83
N VAL A 179 -13.49 -7.69 -6.57
CA VAL A 179 -12.37 -8.57 -6.15
C VAL A 179 -12.82 -10.03 -6.14
N ILE A 180 -14.03 -10.31 -5.64
CA ILE A 180 -14.62 -11.67 -5.62
C ILE A 180 -14.66 -12.24 -7.04
N GLY A 181 -15.19 -11.48 -8.00
CA GLY A 181 -15.27 -11.91 -9.40
C GLY A 181 -13.92 -12.10 -10.10
N ARG A 182 -12.82 -11.61 -9.50
CA ARG A 182 -11.47 -11.63 -10.08
C ARG A 182 -10.46 -12.43 -9.25
N ILE A 183 -10.88 -13.07 -8.15
CA ILE A 183 -9.94 -13.62 -7.15
C ILE A 183 -8.97 -14.66 -7.73
N GLY A 184 -9.43 -15.51 -8.66
CA GLY A 184 -8.57 -16.46 -9.36
C GLY A 184 -7.54 -15.82 -10.27
N GLN A 185 -7.93 -14.75 -10.99
CA GLN A 185 -6.99 -14.00 -11.83
C GLN A 185 -5.98 -13.21 -10.99
N ILE A 186 -6.38 -12.71 -9.82
CA ILE A 186 -5.49 -12.04 -8.87
C ILE A 186 -4.45 -13.03 -8.32
N ALA A 187 -4.88 -14.23 -7.92
CA ALA A 187 -3.96 -15.29 -7.49
C ALA A 187 -2.97 -15.68 -8.60
N GLN A 188 -3.47 -15.83 -9.83
CA GLN A 188 -2.63 -16.13 -10.99
C GLN A 188 -1.65 -14.99 -11.31
N ALA A 189 -2.09 -13.73 -11.21
CA ALA A 189 -1.24 -12.55 -11.37
C ALA A 189 -0.10 -12.52 -10.34
N ALA A 190 -0.42 -12.78 -9.06
CA ALA A 190 0.59 -12.85 -8.00
C ALA A 190 1.62 -13.96 -8.29
N TYR A 191 1.16 -15.14 -8.72
CA TYR A 191 2.07 -16.25 -9.08
C TYR A 191 2.95 -15.91 -10.28
N GLU A 192 2.39 -15.28 -11.32
CA GLU A 192 3.16 -14.83 -12.48
C GLU A 192 4.22 -13.79 -12.08
N ILE A 193 3.87 -12.85 -11.19
CA ILE A 193 4.80 -11.84 -10.64
C ILE A 193 6.00 -12.51 -9.96
N GLU A 194 5.76 -13.49 -9.07
CA GLU A 194 6.83 -14.19 -8.35
C GLU A 194 7.80 -14.94 -9.26
N ASN A 195 7.31 -15.35 -10.44
CA ASN A 195 8.04 -16.15 -11.41
C ASN A 195 8.51 -15.35 -12.64
N LEU A 196 8.49 -14.01 -12.58
CA LEU A 196 8.92 -13.19 -13.70
C LEU A 196 10.40 -13.43 -14.04
N PRO A 197 10.74 -13.73 -15.30
CA PRO A 197 12.12 -13.87 -15.75
C PRO A 197 12.76 -12.50 -15.98
N ILE A 198 12.94 -11.71 -14.91
CA ILE A 198 13.58 -10.41 -14.96
C ILE A 198 15.06 -10.57 -15.29
N ARG A 199 15.52 -9.89 -16.34
CA ARG A 199 16.93 -9.92 -16.73
C ARG A 199 17.83 -9.33 -15.64
N ALA A 200 18.89 -10.04 -15.28
CA ALA A 200 19.82 -9.63 -14.22
C ALA A 200 20.58 -8.33 -14.54
N ASP A 201 20.72 -7.98 -15.82
CA ASP A 201 21.44 -6.81 -16.31
C ASP A 201 20.59 -5.52 -16.36
N CYS A 202 19.27 -5.62 -16.16
CA CYS A 202 18.38 -4.47 -16.22
C CYS A 202 18.53 -3.54 -15.00
N ILE A 203 18.07 -2.29 -15.15
CA ILE A 203 18.17 -1.25 -14.11
C ILE A 203 17.47 -1.70 -12.81
N PHE A 204 16.31 -2.34 -12.91
CA PHE A 204 15.53 -2.82 -11.78
C PHE A 204 16.24 -3.93 -10.98
N ALA A 205 16.88 -4.88 -11.66
CA ALA A 205 17.65 -5.93 -11.01
C ALA A 205 18.91 -5.37 -10.33
N LYS A 206 19.64 -4.48 -11.02
CA LYS A 206 20.86 -3.84 -10.50
C LYS A 206 20.60 -2.96 -9.27
N SER A 207 19.50 -2.21 -9.24
CA SER A 207 19.13 -1.37 -8.09
C SER A 207 18.89 -2.19 -6.81
N SER A 208 18.40 -3.43 -6.97
CA SER A 208 18.17 -4.37 -5.87
C SER A 208 19.44 -5.09 -5.40
N GLN A 209 20.44 -5.26 -6.27
CA GLN A 209 21.67 -6.01 -5.97
C GLN A 209 22.67 -5.23 -5.10
N ASN A 210 22.63 -3.90 -5.11
CA ASN A 210 23.61 -3.03 -4.46
C ASN A 210 23.44 -2.89 -2.94
N LYS A 211 22.47 -3.56 -2.31
CA LYS A 211 22.18 -3.43 -0.88
C LYS A 211 22.47 -4.72 -0.12
N ASN A 212 23.63 -4.77 0.55
CA ASN A 212 24.03 -5.76 1.56
C ASN A 212 23.77 -7.23 1.20
N ARG A 213 24.66 -7.81 0.38
CA ARG A 213 24.68 -9.25 0.03
C ARG A 213 24.89 -10.20 1.23
N LYS A 214 25.31 -9.70 2.40
CA LYS A 214 25.69 -10.53 3.55
C LYS A 214 24.52 -10.98 4.44
N VAL A 215 23.33 -10.43 4.26
CA VAL A 215 22.18 -10.68 5.17
C VAL A 215 21.08 -11.41 4.41
N SER A 216 20.69 -12.60 4.90
CA SER A 216 19.59 -13.39 4.35
C SER A 216 18.27 -12.62 4.42
N VAL A 217 17.31 -12.97 3.55
CA VAL A 217 16.00 -12.31 3.56
C VAL A 217 15.25 -12.53 4.87
N GLY A 218 15.36 -13.73 5.46
CA GLY A 218 14.76 -14.05 6.75
C GLY A 218 15.37 -13.26 7.91
N GLN A 219 16.70 -13.04 7.90
CA GLN A 219 17.34 -12.16 8.88
C GLN A 219 16.83 -10.72 8.76
N LYS A 220 16.62 -10.21 7.54
CA LYS A 220 16.03 -8.87 7.32
C LYS A 220 14.60 -8.79 7.88
N LEU A 221 13.78 -9.82 7.64
CA LEU A 221 12.42 -9.89 8.19
C LEU A 221 12.44 -9.87 9.71
N LEU A 222 13.28 -10.68 10.35
CA LEU A 222 13.42 -10.73 11.81
C LEU A 222 13.87 -9.37 12.37
N THR A 223 14.91 -8.78 11.80
CA THR A 223 15.44 -7.47 12.27
C THR A 223 14.38 -6.38 12.18
N ILE A 224 13.66 -6.28 11.05
CA ILE A 224 12.60 -5.28 10.89
C ILE A 224 11.43 -5.54 11.85
N SER A 225 11.06 -6.81 12.06
CA SER A 225 9.98 -7.18 12.98
C SER A 225 10.32 -6.80 14.42
N LYS A 226 11.55 -7.07 14.87
CA LYS A 226 12.04 -6.67 16.20
C LYS A 226 12.07 -5.15 16.35
N GLU A 227 12.51 -4.41 15.32
CA GLU A 227 12.50 -2.94 15.32
C GLU A 227 11.09 -2.39 15.55
N TRP A 228 10.10 -2.88 14.80
CA TRP A 228 8.70 -2.46 14.95
C TRP A 228 8.11 -2.83 16.30
N ALA A 229 8.39 -4.03 16.78
CA ALA A 229 7.87 -4.55 18.04
C ALA A 229 8.28 -3.75 19.27
N THR A 230 9.40 -3.03 19.23
CA THR A 230 9.80 -2.14 20.34
C THR A 230 8.75 -1.10 20.73
N GLN A 231 7.76 -0.85 19.88
CA GLN A 231 6.70 0.13 20.09
C GLN A 231 5.31 -0.51 20.26
N ILE A 232 5.18 -1.84 20.13
CA ILE A 232 3.90 -2.53 20.20
C ILE A 232 3.67 -2.98 21.66
N PRO A 233 2.54 -2.61 22.29
CA PRO A 233 2.25 -2.97 23.68
C PRO A 233 1.66 -4.39 23.79
N MET A 234 2.31 -5.39 23.19
CA MET A 234 1.90 -6.79 23.18
C MET A 234 3.13 -7.71 23.27
N ASN A 235 2.98 -8.86 23.94
CA ASN A 235 4.00 -9.92 23.87
C ASN A 235 3.99 -10.55 22.47
N LEU A 236 5.16 -10.61 21.83
CA LEU A 236 5.37 -11.17 20.49
C LEU A 236 6.42 -12.29 20.45
N ASP A 237 6.79 -12.87 21.60
CA ASP A 237 7.88 -13.84 21.73
C ASP A 237 7.68 -15.09 20.86
N ASP A 238 6.47 -15.65 20.86
CA ASP A 238 6.13 -16.82 20.04
C ASP A 238 6.33 -16.54 18.55
N PHE A 239 6.01 -15.33 18.10
CA PHE A 239 6.24 -14.90 16.72
C PHE A 239 7.73 -14.79 16.41
N PHE A 240 8.54 -14.28 17.34
CA PHE A 240 9.99 -14.18 17.14
C PHE A 240 10.66 -15.54 17.09
N GLN A 241 10.24 -16.51 17.90
CA GLN A 241 10.77 -17.87 17.84
C GLN A 241 10.59 -18.49 16.45
N ILE A 242 9.44 -18.25 15.79
CA ILE A 242 9.19 -18.72 14.43
C ILE A 242 10.10 -18.00 13.43
N LEU A 243 10.18 -16.66 13.51
CA LEU A 243 11.04 -15.88 12.61
C LEU A 243 12.52 -16.24 12.74
N GLU A 244 13.01 -16.51 13.95
CA GLU A 244 14.38 -16.92 14.24
C GLU A 244 14.71 -18.29 13.65
N LYS A 245 13.78 -19.26 13.74
CA LYS A 245 13.92 -20.58 13.11
C LYS A 245 13.96 -20.49 11.58
N SER A 246 13.17 -19.59 10.99
CA SER A 246 13.07 -19.44 9.53
C SER A 246 14.16 -18.55 8.91
N GLN A 247 14.96 -17.83 9.71
CA GLN A 247 15.80 -16.74 9.21
C GLN A 247 16.83 -17.12 8.12
N LYS A 248 17.25 -18.39 8.07
CA LYS A 248 18.25 -18.90 7.11
C LYS A 248 17.64 -19.59 5.89
N ASN A 249 16.37 -19.99 5.95
CA ASN A 249 15.79 -20.96 5.01
C ASN A 249 14.76 -20.36 4.05
N LEU A 250 14.46 -19.06 4.16
CA LEU A 250 13.47 -18.42 3.28
C LEU A 250 14.03 -18.17 1.89
N ARG A 251 13.32 -18.68 0.88
CA ARG A 251 13.55 -18.36 -0.53
C ARG A 251 13.18 -16.91 -0.84
N THR A 252 13.70 -16.42 -1.97
CA THR A 252 13.34 -15.11 -2.50
C THR A 252 12.73 -15.22 -3.88
N SER A 253 11.81 -14.31 -4.19
CA SER A 253 11.20 -14.14 -5.51
C SER A 253 11.22 -12.68 -5.95
N VAL A 254 10.79 -12.46 -7.19
CA VAL A 254 10.36 -11.14 -7.64
C VAL A 254 9.07 -10.80 -6.92
N GLY A 255 8.89 -9.55 -6.51
CA GLY A 255 7.63 -9.11 -5.88
C GLY A 255 7.38 -7.64 -6.12
N HIS A 256 6.10 -7.28 -6.11
CA HIS A 256 5.58 -5.93 -6.23
C HIS A 256 5.83 -5.12 -4.94
N GLY A 257 5.74 -5.75 -3.77
CA GLY A 257 6.05 -5.16 -2.47
C GLY A 257 4.93 -4.34 -1.82
N ASP A 258 3.90 -3.99 -2.58
CA ASP A 258 2.65 -3.38 -2.10
C ASP A 258 1.45 -3.96 -2.88
N PHE A 259 1.44 -5.27 -3.10
CA PHE A 259 0.35 -5.95 -3.83
C PHE A 259 -0.91 -5.97 -2.96
N THR A 260 -1.79 -4.99 -3.17
CA THR A 260 -3.06 -4.83 -2.44
C THR A 260 -4.20 -4.59 -3.42
N ALA A 261 -5.42 -4.92 -3.04
CA ALA A 261 -6.58 -4.79 -3.92
C ALA A 261 -6.85 -3.32 -4.36
N CYS A 262 -6.37 -2.33 -3.60
CA CYS A 262 -6.44 -0.91 -3.95
C CYS A 262 -5.48 -0.51 -5.08
N GLN A 263 -4.50 -1.34 -5.39
CA GLN A 263 -3.50 -1.12 -6.46
C GLN A 263 -3.80 -1.95 -7.71
N LEU A 264 -4.94 -2.65 -7.74
CA LEU A 264 -5.35 -3.52 -8.82
C LEU A 264 -6.48 -2.90 -9.62
N TYR A 265 -6.43 -3.06 -10.95
CA TYR A 265 -7.43 -2.58 -11.89
C TYR A 265 -7.88 -3.72 -12.79
N ASP A 266 -9.10 -3.64 -13.32
CA ASP A 266 -9.55 -4.51 -14.40
C ASP A 266 -9.17 -3.89 -15.75
N ILE A 267 -8.23 -4.51 -16.46
CA ILE A 267 -7.65 -3.98 -17.69
C ILE A 267 -7.66 -5.04 -18.78
N ASN A 268 -8.63 -4.92 -19.69
CA ASN A 268 -8.75 -5.79 -20.86
C ASN A 268 -8.72 -7.29 -20.50
N GLY A 269 -9.44 -7.67 -19.45
CA GLY A 269 -9.50 -9.04 -18.95
C GLY A 269 -8.28 -9.50 -18.14
N LYS A 270 -7.32 -8.61 -17.87
CA LYS A 270 -6.17 -8.81 -16.99
C LYS A 270 -6.28 -7.98 -15.73
N ILE A 271 -5.44 -8.31 -14.74
CA ILE A 271 -5.21 -7.49 -13.56
C ILE A 271 -4.15 -6.42 -13.90
N GLY A 272 -4.56 -5.16 -14.00
CA GLY A 272 -3.63 -4.04 -14.05
C GLY A 272 -3.04 -3.80 -12.66
N VAL A 273 -1.71 -3.83 -12.52
CA VAL A 273 -1.00 -3.61 -11.26
C VAL A 273 -0.23 -2.29 -11.34
N ILE A 274 -0.43 -1.39 -10.37
CA ILE A 274 0.25 -0.09 -10.28
C ILE A 274 1.04 0.04 -8.97
N ASP A 275 1.85 1.10 -8.86
CA ASP A 275 2.56 1.47 -7.63
C ASP A 275 3.71 0.53 -7.22
N GLY A 276 4.52 0.11 -8.19
CA GLY A 276 5.71 -0.74 -8.01
C GLY A 276 6.91 -0.07 -7.32
N GLU A 277 6.68 0.94 -6.48
CA GLU A 277 7.73 1.68 -5.79
C GLU A 277 8.49 0.82 -4.76
N HIS A 278 7.83 -0.21 -4.25
CA HIS A 278 8.35 -1.18 -3.28
C HIS A 278 8.83 -2.49 -3.93
N ALA A 279 8.76 -2.58 -5.26
CA ALA A 279 9.09 -3.80 -5.98
C ALA A 279 10.58 -4.17 -5.83
N SER A 280 10.87 -5.47 -5.82
CA SER A 280 12.25 -5.96 -5.84
C SER A 280 12.34 -7.34 -6.48
N VAL A 281 13.51 -7.67 -7.03
CA VAL A 281 13.84 -9.02 -7.53
C VAL A 281 14.28 -10.00 -6.43
N LYS A 282 14.32 -9.56 -5.17
CA LYS A 282 14.78 -10.35 -4.01
C LYS A 282 13.90 -10.14 -2.78
N GLN A 283 12.58 -10.16 -2.96
CA GLN A 283 11.64 -10.17 -1.84
C GLN A 283 11.56 -11.58 -1.23
N PRO A 284 11.14 -11.75 0.03
CA PRO A 284 10.79 -13.08 0.53
C PRO A 284 9.73 -13.69 -0.39
N LEU A 285 9.88 -14.98 -0.70
CA LEU A 285 8.82 -15.71 -1.40
C LEU A 285 7.51 -15.59 -0.61
N TYR A 286 6.39 -15.41 -1.31
CA TYR A 286 5.05 -15.18 -0.75
C TYR A 286 4.85 -13.85 -0.04
N TYR A 287 5.75 -12.87 -0.18
CA TYR A 287 5.57 -11.55 0.42
C TYR A 287 4.29 -10.85 -0.04
N ASP A 288 4.05 -10.78 -1.35
CA ASP A 288 2.84 -10.17 -1.89
C ASP A 288 1.57 -10.95 -1.50
N ILE A 289 1.67 -12.27 -1.38
CA ILE A 289 0.58 -13.16 -0.97
C ILE A 289 0.20 -12.89 0.49
N ALA A 290 1.19 -12.86 1.38
CA ALA A 290 1.00 -12.51 2.79
C ALA A 290 0.45 -11.08 2.95
N HIS A 291 0.95 -10.14 2.15
CA HIS A 291 0.51 -8.75 2.19
C HIS A 291 -0.95 -8.61 1.75
N PHE A 292 -1.30 -9.21 0.61
CA PHE A 292 -2.66 -9.18 0.06
C PHE A 292 -3.67 -9.84 1.00
N TYR A 293 -3.34 -11.04 1.52
CA TYR A 293 -4.17 -11.73 2.52
C TYR A 293 -4.46 -10.83 3.72
N ASN A 294 -3.41 -10.23 4.28
CA ASN A 294 -3.51 -9.40 5.48
C ASN A 294 -4.37 -8.15 5.20
N ARG A 295 -4.18 -7.48 4.06
CA ARG A 295 -4.97 -6.31 3.67
C ARG A 295 -6.43 -6.64 3.39
N LEU A 296 -6.72 -7.75 2.69
CA LEU A 296 -8.11 -8.20 2.51
C LEU A 296 -8.81 -8.44 3.84
N ARG A 297 -8.16 -9.17 4.73
CA ARG A 297 -8.75 -9.51 6.03
C ARG A 297 -8.96 -8.27 6.89
N ASN A 298 -7.94 -7.45 7.06
CA ASN A 298 -7.93 -6.40 8.09
C ASN A 298 -8.41 -5.05 7.57
N ASN A 299 -7.96 -4.62 6.39
CA ASN A 299 -8.36 -3.30 5.85
C ASN A 299 -9.76 -3.34 5.22
N HIS A 300 -10.16 -4.48 4.67
CA HIS A 300 -11.44 -4.65 3.95
C HIS A 300 -12.45 -5.54 4.68
N LYS A 301 -12.11 -6.04 5.89
CA LYS A 301 -12.95 -6.94 6.70
C LYS A 301 -13.42 -8.20 5.95
N ALA A 302 -12.62 -8.67 4.98
CA ALA A 302 -13.00 -9.72 4.04
C ALA A 302 -12.31 -11.06 4.37
N GLN A 303 -12.49 -11.57 5.60
CA GLN A 303 -11.79 -12.77 6.09
C GLN A 303 -12.02 -14.01 5.21
N VAL A 304 -13.27 -14.27 4.80
CA VAL A 304 -13.62 -15.42 3.95
C VAL A 304 -12.91 -15.33 2.60
N LEU A 305 -12.95 -14.16 1.97
CA LEU A 305 -12.30 -13.91 0.68
C LEU A 305 -10.77 -14.00 0.79
N ALA A 306 -10.18 -13.54 1.90
CA ALA A 306 -8.75 -13.67 2.15
C ALA A 306 -8.33 -15.15 2.21
N ARG A 307 -9.10 -16.02 2.88
CA ARG A 307 -8.85 -17.47 2.89
C ARG A 307 -9.03 -18.09 1.50
N GLN A 308 -10.08 -17.69 0.78
CA GLN A 308 -10.31 -18.13 -0.60
C GLN A 308 -9.13 -17.77 -1.51
N PHE A 309 -8.56 -16.58 -1.36
CA PHE A 309 -7.36 -16.17 -2.10
C PHE A 309 -6.18 -17.11 -1.83
N LEU A 310 -5.85 -17.41 -0.57
CA LEU A 310 -4.75 -18.32 -0.23
C LEU A 310 -4.98 -19.73 -0.77
N GLN A 311 -6.20 -20.26 -0.66
CA GLN A 311 -6.56 -21.57 -1.19
C GLN A 311 -6.41 -21.61 -2.72
N THR A 312 -6.87 -20.56 -3.40
CA THR A 312 -6.75 -20.43 -4.86
C THR A 312 -5.30 -20.29 -5.30
N PHE A 313 -4.48 -19.53 -4.56
CA PHE A 313 -3.05 -19.42 -4.84
C PHE A 313 -2.33 -20.74 -4.60
N LYS A 314 -2.59 -21.42 -3.48
CA LYS A 314 -2.01 -22.73 -3.16
C LYS A 314 -2.36 -23.79 -4.21
N SER A 315 -3.57 -23.73 -4.79
CA SER A 315 -4.02 -24.72 -5.76
C SER A 315 -3.30 -24.64 -7.11
N ILE A 316 -2.74 -23.48 -7.47
CA ILE A 316 -1.96 -23.28 -8.70
C ILE A 316 -0.46 -23.56 -8.53
N LEU A 317 0.02 -23.72 -7.30
CA LEU A 317 1.43 -24.01 -7.03
C LEU A 317 1.83 -25.42 -7.53
N PRO A 318 3.08 -25.59 -8.01
CA PRO A 318 3.67 -26.91 -8.21
C PRO A 318 3.58 -27.77 -6.94
N ALA A 319 3.55 -29.10 -7.10
CA ALA A 319 3.37 -30.02 -5.96
C ALA A 319 4.44 -29.85 -4.87
N ALA A 320 5.68 -29.57 -5.24
CA ALA A 320 6.77 -29.33 -4.29
C ALA A 320 6.52 -28.07 -3.46
N ASP A 321 6.19 -26.95 -4.10
CA ASP A 321 5.91 -25.68 -3.42
C ASP A 321 4.64 -25.76 -2.57
N ARG A 322 3.63 -26.51 -3.02
CA ARG A 322 2.38 -26.71 -2.27
C ARG A 322 2.60 -27.39 -0.91
N ARG A 323 3.57 -28.31 -0.82
CA ARG A 323 3.94 -28.98 0.44
C ARG A 323 4.62 -28.03 1.42
N MET A 324 5.46 -27.13 0.90
CA MET A 324 6.22 -26.16 1.70
C MET A 324 5.47 -24.83 1.92
N PHE A 325 4.30 -24.67 1.30
CA PHE A 325 3.63 -23.37 1.18
C PHE A 325 3.43 -22.68 2.53
N TRP A 326 2.93 -23.39 3.53
CA TRP A 326 2.68 -22.80 4.84
C TRP A 326 3.99 -22.52 5.59
N GLU A 327 4.98 -23.40 5.50
CA GLU A 327 6.28 -23.23 6.16
C GLU A 327 7.01 -21.97 5.71
N GLU A 328 6.88 -21.61 4.42
CA GLU A 328 7.46 -20.38 3.87
C GLU A 328 6.56 -19.16 4.01
N LEU A 329 5.23 -19.32 3.89
CA LEU A 329 4.28 -18.22 4.04
C LEU A 329 4.22 -17.72 5.50
N LYS A 330 4.16 -18.63 6.48
CA LYS A 330 3.95 -18.32 7.90
C LYS A 330 4.90 -17.23 8.43
N PRO A 331 6.24 -17.35 8.31
CA PRO A 331 7.15 -16.31 8.81
C PRO A 331 6.96 -14.96 8.08
N VAL A 332 6.61 -14.97 6.81
CA VAL A 332 6.35 -13.74 6.04
C VAL A 332 5.03 -13.09 6.48
N LEU A 333 3.99 -13.89 6.70
CA LEU A 333 2.71 -13.44 7.23
C LEU A 333 2.84 -12.90 8.66
N ILE A 334 3.65 -13.52 9.52
CA ILE A 334 3.98 -13.02 10.85
C ILE A 334 4.61 -11.62 10.77
N GLN A 335 5.61 -11.43 9.91
CA GLN A 335 6.23 -10.12 9.75
C GLN A 335 5.22 -9.07 9.27
N ARG A 336 4.31 -9.44 8.35
CA ARG A 336 3.24 -8.55 7.91
C ARG A 336 2.22 -8.27 9.01
N TYR A 337 1.91 -9.24 9.86
CA TYR A 337 1.03 -9.08 11.01
C TYR A 337 1.63 -8.08 12.02
N ILE A 338 2.90 -8.27 12.40
CA ILE A 338 3.63 -7.33 13.27
C ILE A 338 3.67 -5.93 12.65
N GLY A 339 3.89 -5.82 11.34
CA GLY A 339 3.81 -4.54 10.63
C GLY A 339 2.45 -3.87 10.73
N ASN A 340 1.34 -4.63 10.66
CA ASN A 340 0.00 -4.07 10.82
C ASN A 340 -0.27 -3.65 12.27
N LEU A 341 0.18 -4.43 13.27
CA LEU A 341 0.12 -4.00 14.67
C LEU A 341 0.86 -2.67 14.86
N TRP A 342 2.06 -2.54 14.27
CA TRP A 342 2.84 -1.30 14.32
C TRP A 342 2.12 -0.11 13.68
N GLU A 343 1.46 -0.31 12.54
CA GLU A 343 0.61 0.71 11.89
C GLU A 343 -0.54 1.19 12.80
N GLN A 344 -0.98 0.38 13.78
CA GLN A 344 -2.12 0.64 14.66
C GLN A 344 -1.76 1.02 16.11
N ILE A 345 -0.48 1.24 16.46
CA ILE A 345 -0.04 1.51 17.85
C ILE A 345 -0.82 2.66 18.52
N GLY A 346 -1.25 3.66 17.76
CA GLY A 346 -2.03 4.80 18.27
C GLY A 346 -3.52 4.52 18.53
N ASN A 347 -4.02 3.31 18.25
CA ASN A 347 -5.43 2.95 18.37
C ASN A 347 -5.58 1.56 19.02
N SER A 348 -5.85 1.55 20.33
CA SER A 348 -5.98 0.32 21.13
C SER A 348 -7.13 -0.58 20.67
N GLN A 349 -8.24 0.00 20.17
CA GLN A 349 -9.33 -0.78 19.60
C GLN A 349 -8.87 -1.54 18.35
N ASN A 350 -8.20 -0.86 17.42
CA ASN A 350 -7.68 -1.49 16.20
C ASN A 350 -6.63 -2.57 16.51
N LEU A 351 -5.80 -2.40 17.55
CA LEU A 351 -4.87 -3.44 18.00
C LEU A 351 -5.61 -4.70 18.47
N ASN A 352 -6.70 -4.53 19.23
CA ASN A 352 -7.50 -5.67 19.71
C ASN A 352 -8.18 -6.41 18.56
N GLU A 353 -8.66 -5.72 17.53
CA GLU A 353 -9.27 -6.32 16.34
C GLU A 353 -8.28 -7.20 15.55
N LEU A 354 -6.97 -6.99 15.70
CA LEU A 354 -5.93 -7.77 15.02
C LEU A 354 -5.55 -9.06 15.78
N LYS A 355 -5.82 -9.16 17.08
CA LYS A 355 -5.44 -10.34 17.91
C LYS A 355 -5.90 -11.68 17.34
N PRO A 356 -7.14 -11.84 16.86
CA PRO A 356 -7.60 -13.12 16.31
C PRO A 356 -6.76 -13.63 15.14
N LEU A 357 -6.21 -12.73 14.30
CA LEU A 357 -5.31 -13.13 13.23
C LEU A 357 -3.99 -13.70 13.79
N GLY A 358 -3.43 -13.07 14.84
CA GLY A 358 -2.23 -13.56 15.50
C GLY A 358 -2.42 -14.98 16.06
N GLU A 359 -3.54 -15.21 16.74
CA GLU A 359 -3.91 -16.52 17.29
C GLU A 359 -4.08 -17.58 16.19
N GLU A 360 -4.79 -17.25 15.11
CA GLU A 360 -4.95 -18.16 13.97
C GLU A 360 -3.62 -18.50 13.29
N ILE A 361 -2.68 -17.56 13.21
CA ILE A 361 -1.33 -17.83 12.69
C ILE A 361 -0.58 -18.79 13.61
N LEU A 362 -0.59 -18.57 14.92
CA LEU A 362 0.12 -19.43 15.87
C LEU A 362 -0.45 -20.85 15.91
N GLN A 363 -1.78 -20.97 15.79
CA GLN A 363 -2.52 -22.24 15.81
C GLN A 363 -2.60 -22.94 14.45
N ASP A 364 -1.92 -22.43 13.41
CA ASP A 364 -1.92 -23.00 12.06
C ASP A 364 -3.33 -23.13 11.44
N LYS A 365 -4.22 -22.17 11.70
CA LYS A 365 -5.63 -22.16 11.25
C LYS A 365 -5.89 -21.33 9.97
N ILE A 366 -4.84 -20.88 9.29
CA ILE A 366 -4.95 -19.97 8.13
C ILE A 366 -5.16 -20.71 6.81
N VAL A 367 -4.42 -21.80 6.58
CA VAL A 367 -4.28 -22.50 5.27
C VAL A 367 -4.79 -23.92 5.34
#